data_AF-A0A2E4QSN0-F1
#
_entry.id   AF-A0A2E4QSN0-F1
#
_cell.length_a   1.000
_cell.length_b   1.000
_cell.length_c   1.000
_cell.angle_alpha   90.00
_cell.angle_beta   90.00
_cell.angle_gamma   90.00
#
_symmetry.space_group_name_H-M   'P 1'
#
loop_
_entity.id
_entity.type
_entity.pdbx_description
1 polymer ?
#
loop_
_entity_poly.entity_id
_entity_poly.type
_entity_poly.pdbx_seq_one_letter_code
_entity_poly.pdbx_strand_id
1 'polypeptide(L)'
;MRKMGSGVIGLLAIVALAACEPETKEATEAVSETVAVETSEPAVTEMQAGLTGQHCWFHEDENTTEALELTFAEDGTVSGSHYGVIHMEDAGYFAAFDTILSDGQTNDGATFTFASVTEVDGDTQTGAEGWVVSKQSAGMADMEAPDLSSADCATLETRVFGEPIPAEDGEAITP
;
A
#
# COMPACT_ATOMS: atom_id res chain seq x y z
N MET A 1 -37.61 -65.32 -41.20
CA MET A 1 -38.40 -64.07 -41.32
C MET A 1 -37.69 -62.99 -40.50
N ARG A 2 -37.65 -61.74 -41.02
CA ARG A 2 -37.00 -60.52 -40.49
C ARG A 2 -37.18 -60.35 -38.96
N LYS A 3 -36.25 -59.76 -38.18
CA LYS A 3 -35.83 -58.34 -38.20
C LYS A 3 -34.64 -58.07 -37.23
N MET A 4 -33.88 -57.02 -37.54
CA MET A 4 -32.76 -56.39 -36.83
C MET A 4 -33.13 -55.59 -35.55
N GLY A 5 -32.10 -55.25 -34.75
CA GLY A 5 -32.02 -54.11 -33.80
C GLY A 5 -31.37 -54.53 -32.48
N SER A 6 -30.07 -54.35 -32.20
CA SER A 6 -29.24 -53.13 -31.98
C SER A 6 -29.60 -52.33 -30.72
N GLY A 7 -28.62 -52.14 -29.82
CA GLY A 7 -28.70 -51.35 -28.58
C GLY A 7 -28.05 -52.05 -27.38
N VAL A 8 -26.71 -52.11 -27.24
CA VAL A 8 -25.81 -51.09 -26.65
C VAL A 8 -25.72 -51.15 -25.11
N ILE A 9 -24.57 -51.68 -24.65
CA ILE A 9 -23.64 -51.22 -23.58
C ILE A 9 -24.27 -50.95 -22.20
N GLY A 10 -23.98 -51.77 -21.19
CA GLY A 10 -22.81 -51.62 -20.30
C GLY A 10 -23.33 -51.11 -18.93
N LEU A 11 -22.77 -51.40 -17.76
CA LEU A 11 -21.47 -51.91 -17.37
C LEU A 11 -21.70 -52.60 -16.01
N LEU A 12 -20.99 -53.72 -15.79
CA LEU A 12 -21.00 -54.47 -14.53
C LEU A 12 -20.35 -53.67 -13.41
N ALA A 13 -20.85 -53.94 -12.21
CA ALA A 13 -20.38 -53.49 -10.92
C ALA A 13 -19.01 -54.09 -10.50
N ILE A 14 -18.60 -53.66 -9.29
CA ILE A 14 -17.85 -54.39 -8.25
C ILE A 14 -16.43 -53.86 -7.97
N VAL A 15 -16.35 -53.08 -6.88
CA VAL A 15 -15.56 -53.27 -5.64
C VAL A 15 -14.21 -54.02 -5.77
N ALA A 16 -13.12 -53.39 -5.29
CA ALA A 16 -12.31 -53.89 -4.16
C ALA A 16 -11.02 -53.07 -3.94
N LEU A 17 -10.70 -52.84 -2.66
CA LEU A 17 -9.39 -52.39 -2.17
C LEU A 17 -8.32 -53.48 -2.37
N ALA A 18 -7.08 -53.08 -2.63
CA ALA A 18 -5.88 -53.87 -2.27
C ALA A 18 -4.62 -52.99 -2.20
N ALA A 19 -3.77 -53.31 -1.22
CA ALA A 19 -2.46 -52.75 -0.94
C ALA A 19 -1.34 -53.36 -1.81
N CYS A 20 -0.12 -52.81 -1.65
CA CYS A 20 1.22 -53.33 -1.99
C CYS A 20 1.89 -52.79 -3.29
N GLU A 21 3.00 -52.06 -3.08
CA GLU A 21 4.05 -51.59 -4.01
C GLU A 21 4.81 -52.76 -4.69
N PRO A 22 5.87 -52.61 -5.52
CA PRO A 22 6.55 -51.42 -6.11
C PRO A 22 6.79 -51.54 -7.64
N GLU A 23 7.22 -50.48 -8.36
CA GLU A 23 8.15 -50.64 -9.50
C GLU A 23 8.80 -49.34 -10.00
N THR A 24 10.12 -49.44 -10.15
CA THR A 24 11.16 -48.51 -10.63
C THR A 24 10.89 -47.87 -12.00
N LYS A 25 11.26 -46.59 -12.17
CA LYS A 25 11.91 -46.08 -13.39
C LYS A 25 12.63 -44.73 -13.21
N GLU A 26 13.96 -44.82 -13.34
CA GLU A 26 14.94 -43.89 -13.94
C GLU A 26 14.79 -42.36 -13.82
N ALA A 27 15.75 -41.80 -13.08
CA ALA A 27 16.68 -40.74 -13.46
C ALA A 27 16.20 -39.63 -14.42
N THR A 28 16.08 -38.42 -13.88
CA THR A 28 16.39 -37.19 -14.63
C THR A 28 17.12 -36.24 -13.70
N GLU A 29 18.19 -35.67 -14.22
CA GLU A 29 19.23 -34.92 -13.52
C GLU A 29 18.68 -33.70 -12.76
N ALA A 30 19.12 -33.55 -11.52
CA ALA A 30 19.00 -32.30 -10.78
C ALA A 30 19.99 -31.29 -11.37
N VAL A 31 19.51 -30.44 -12.28
CA VAL A 31 20.18 -29.18 -12.60
C VAL A 31 20.00 -28.27 -11.40
N SER A 32 21.05 -28.20 -10.59
CA SER A 32 21.21 -27.20 -9.54
C SER A 32 21.52 -25.86 -10.22
N GLU A 33 20.47 -25.14 -10.61
CA GLU A 33 20.60 -23.74 -10.99
C GLU A 33 20.63 -22.91 -9.72
N THR A 34 21.85 -22.66 -9.22
CA THR A 34 22.07 -21.60 -8.24
C THR A 34 21.83 -20.27 -8.95
N VAL A 35 20.60 -19.77 -8.91
CA VAL A 35 20.30 -18.39 -9.27
C VAL A 35 21.00 -17.53 -8.23
N ALA A 36 22.10 -16.91 -8.64
CA ALA A 36 22.69 -15.82 -7.90
C ALA A 36 21.65 -14.69 -7.84
N VAL A 37 21.02 -14.54 -6.68
CA VAL A 37 20.28 -13.34 -6.32
C VAL A 37 21.34 -12.26 -6.18
N GLU A 38 21.53 -11.49 -7.26
CA GLU A 38 22.19 -10.20 -7.19
C GLU A 38 21.24 -9.31 -6.38
N THR A 39 21.45 -9.27 -5.07
CA THR A 39 20.75 -8.35 -4.18
C THR A 39 21.08 -6.94 -4.63
N SER A 40 20.08 -6.23 -5.13
CA SER A 40 20.06 -4.82 -5.52
C SER A 40 20.25 -3.88 -4.33
N GLU A 41 21.19 -4.17 -3.44
CA GLU A 41 21.41 -3.49 -2.16
C GLU A 41 21.92 -2.03 -2.26
N PRO A 42 22.56 -1.53 -3.35
CA PRO A 42 23.12 -0.16 -3.30
C PRO A 42 22.11 0.96 -3.61
N ALA A 43 21.02 0.71 -4.34
CA ALA A 43 20.05 1.77 -4.70
C ALA A 43 19.12 2.15 -3.53
N VAL A 44 18.91 1.20 -2.63
CA VAL A 44 17.92 1.22 -1.56
C VAL A 44 18.40 2.07 -0.38
N THR A 45 19.69 2.00 -0.07
CA THR A 45 20.31 2.75 1.03
C THR A 45 20.41 4.26 0.72
N GLU A 46 20.47 4.66 -0.55
CA GLU A 46 20.53 6.08 -0.94
C GLU A 46 19.18 6.80 -0.82
N MET A 47 18.04 6.14 -1.11
CA MET A 47 16.70 6.76 -0.98
C MET A 47 16.39 7.20 0.45
N GLN A 48 16.82 6.39 1.43
CA GLN A 48 16.53 6.60 2.85
C GLN A 48 17.65 7.36 3.59
N ALA A 49 18.77 7.63 2.90
CA ALA A 49 19.95 8.25 3.51
C ALA A 49 19.66 9.67 4.02
N GLY A 50 19.65 9.81 5.35
CA GLY A 50 19.51 11.09 6.04
C GLY A 50 18.07 11.60 6.09
N LEU A 51 17.10 10.69 6.18
CA LEU A 51 15.71 11.00 6.55
C LEU A 51 15.49 11.10 8.07
N THR A 52 16.53 10.97 8.91
CA THR A 52 16.38 11.12 10.37
C THR A 52 15.82 12.50 10.73
N GLY A 53 14.74 12.52 11.52
CA GLY A 53 14.02 13.73 11.89
C GLY A 53 12.65 13.85 11.22
N GLN A 54 12.07 15.04 11.26
CA GLN A 54 10.79 15.35 10.63
C GLN A 54 11.02 15.75 9.16
N HIS A 55 10.24 15.14 8.27
CA HIS A 55 10.22 15.42 6.86
C HIS A 55 8.79 15.60 6.40
N CYS A 56 8.59 16.56 5.49
CA CYS A 56 7.27 16.87 5.01
C CYS A 56 7.25 17.07 3.50
N TRP A 57 6.13 16.66 2.91
CA TRP A 57 5.86 16.74 1.47
C TRP A 57 4.45 17.28 1.24
N PHE A 58 4.24 17.86 0.08
CA PHE A 58 3.00 18.54 -0.29
C PHE A 58 2.69 18.33 -1.77
N HIS A 59 1.40 18.27 -2.07
CA HIS A 59 0.87 18.31 -3.42
C HIS A 59 -0.36 19.22 -3.48
N GLU A 60 -0.51 19.93 -4.59
CA GLU A 60 -1.69 20.74 -4.89
C GLU A 60 -1.92 20.75 -6.39
N ASP A 61 -3.14 20.39 -6.78
CA ASP A 61 -3.65 20.57 -8.13
C ASP A 61 -5.13 21.00 -8.09
N GLU A 62 -5.81 20.95 -9.24
CA GLU A 62 -7.22 21.35 -9.34
C GLU A 62 -8.19 20.44 -8.56
N ASN A 63 -7.78 19.20 -8.27
CA ASN A 63 -8.61 18.16 -7.66
C ASN A 63 -8.25 17.84 -6.22
N THR A 64 -7.01 18.09 -5.79
CA THR A 64 -6.55 17.70 -4.45
C THR A 64 -5.54 18.70 -3.92
N THR A 65 -5.61 18.95 -2.61
CA THR A 65 -4.53 19.59 -1.84
C THR A 65 -4.21 18.69 -0.66
N GLU A 66 -2.98 18.19 -0.57
CA GLU A 66 -2.61 17.18 0.43
C GLU A 66 -1.16 17.34 0.91
N ALA A 67 -0.91 16.81 2.11
CA ALA A 67 0.39 16.82 2.75
C ALA A 67 0.68 15.49 3.44
N LEU A 68 1.95 15.14 3.47
CA LEU A 68 2.49 14.01 4.22
C LEU A 68 3.56 14.55 5.18
N GLU A 69 3.45 14.19 6.45
CA GLU A 69 4.46 14.46 7.46
C GLU A 69 4.92 13.14 8.06
N LEU A 70 6.21 12.84 7.98
CA LEU A 70 6.79 11.66 8.61
C LEU A 70 7.94 12.06 9.53
N THR A 71 8.02 11.36 10.66
CA THR A 71 9.14 11.42 11.60
C THR A 71 9.87 10.09 11.58
N PHE A 72 11.16 10.13 11.24
CA PHE A 72 12.05 8.97 11.30
C PHE A 72 12.91 9.08 12.55
N ALA A 73 12.64 8.22 13.53
CA ALA A 73 13.38 8.13 14.77
C ALA A 73 14.74 7.45 14.57
N GLU A 74 15.68 7.69 15.50
CA GLU A 74 17.04 7.11 15.44
C GLU A 74 17.06 5.59 15.61
N ASP A 75 16.03 5.01 16.25
CA ASP A 75 15.85 3.57 16.41
C ASP A 75 15.24 2.88 15.18
N GLY A 76 14.94 3.65 14.12
CA GLY A 76 14.37 3.17 12.86
C GLY A 76 12.85 3.12 12.85
N THR A 77 12.16 3.50 13.94
CA THR A 77 10.70 3.65 13.92
C THR A 77 10.30 4.85 13.08
N VAL A 78 9.29 4.68 12.24
CA VAL A 78 8.70 5.76 11.43
C VAL A 78 7.23 5.92 11.77
N SER A 79 6.77 7.17 11.88
CA SER A 79 5.36 7.50 12.16
C SER A 79 5.04 8.89 11.63
N GLY A 80 3.77 9.23 11.49
CA GLY A 80 3.39 10.53 10.96
C GLY A 80 1.91 10.66 10.61
N SER A 81 1.61 11.55 9.68
CA SER A 81 0.26 11.81 9.18
C SER A 81 0.24 12.07 7.68
N HIS A 82 -0.86 11.69 7.03
CA HIS A 82 -1.20 12.04 5.66
C HIS A 82 -2.59 12.65 5.66
N TYR A 83 -2.74 13.88 5.18
CA TYR A 83 -3.98 14.63 5.31
C TYR A 83 -4.20 15.53 4.11
N GLY A 84 -5.46 15.84 3.81
CA GLY A 84 -5.80 16.55 2.59
C GLY A 84 -7.26 16.90 2.42
N VAL A 85 -7.51 17.67 1.38
CA VAL A 85 -8.84 17.99 0.87
C VAL A 85 -8.90 17.52 -0.58
N ILE A 86 -9.96 16.76 -0.89
CA ILE A 86 -10.30 16.34 -2.23
C ILE A 86 -11.44 17.24 -2.72
N HIS A 87 -11.25 17.81 -3.90
CA HIS A 87 -12.17 18.69 -4.60
C HIS A 87 -12.30 18.28 -6.07
N MET A 88 -13.06 17.22 -6.34
CA MET A 88 -13.32 16.78 -7.71
C MET A 88 -14.67 17.33 -8.20
N GLU A 89 -14.66 18.53 -8.77
CA GLU A 89 -15.87 19.22 -9.25
C GLU A 89 -16.65 18.39 -10.29
N ASP A 90 -15.94 17.80 -11.26
CA ASP A 90 -16.53 16.98 -12.33
C ASP A 90 -17.24 15.73 -11.80
N ALA A 91 -16.78 15.19 -10.66
CA ALA A 91 -17.37 14.02 -9.99
C ALA A 91 -18.39 14.42 -8.92
N GLY A 92 -18.51 15.71 -8.59
CA GLY A 92 -19.31 16.20 -7.47
C GLY A 92 -18.87 15.64 -6.12
N TYR A 93 -17.57 15.33 -5.97
CA TYR A 93 -17.02 14.70 -4.78
C TYR A 93 -16.07 15.65 -4.05
N PHE A 94 -16.39 15.90 -2.79
CA PHE A 94 -15.70 16.82 -1.90
C PHE A 94 -15.56 16.14 -0.56
N ALA A 95 -14.33 16.00 -0.07
CA ALA A 95 -14.06 15.37 1.21
C ALA A 95 -12.80 15.96 1.83
N ALA A 96 -12.74 15.98 3.15
CA ALA A 96 -11.50 16.17 3.89
C ALA A 96 -11.12 14.85 4.54
N PHE A 97 -9.82 14.58 4.62
CA PHE A 97 -9.32 13.39 5.28
C PHE A 97 -8.11 13.69 6.16
N ASP A 98 -7.98 12.91 7.23
CA ASP A 98 -6.80 12.84 8.07
C ASP A 98 -6.46 11.37 8.32
N THR A 99 -5.24 10.99 8.01
CA THR A 99 -4.70 9.65 8.24
C THR A 99 -3.56 9.72 9.22
N ILE A 100 -3.67 8.98 10.32
CA ILE A 100 -2.56 8.71 11.24
C ILE A 100 -1.80 7.49 10.75
N LEU A 101 -0.48 7.62 10.62
CA LEU A 101 0.43 6.57 10.20
C LEU A 101 1.32 6.13 11.38
N SER A 102 1.18 4.89 11.82
CA SER A 102 1.96 4.34 12.95
C SER A 102 2.75 3.09 12.55
N ASP A 103 3.73 2.76 13.39
CA ASP A 103 4.51 1.52 13.29
C ASP A 103 5.11 1.29 11.91
N GLY A 104 5.58 2.36 11.27
CA GLY A 104 6.20 2.33 9.96
C GLY A 104 7.44 1.45 9.97
N GLN A 105 7.46 0.44 9.10
CA GLN A 105 8.57 -0.49 8.91
C GLN A 105 8.90 -0.61 7.43
N THR A 106 10.17 -0.84 7.11
CA THR A 106 10.60 -1.13 5.75
C THR A 106 10.77 -2.63 5.54
N ASN A 107 10.10 -3.19 4.54
CA ASN A 107 10.13 -4.65 4.28
C ASN A 107 11.19 -5.03 3.23
N ASP A 108 11.46 -4.13 2.29
CA ASP A 108 12.34 -4.33 1.14
C ASP A 108 13.35 -3.17 0.97
N GLY A 109 13.33 -2.21 1.89
CA GLY A 109 14.17 -1.01 1.90
C GLY A 109 13.67 0.11 0.98
N ALA A 110 12.66 -0.12 0.14
CA ALA A 110 12.11 0.89 -0.77
C ALA A 110 10.76 1.44 -0.27
N THR A 111 9.95 0.57 0.34
CA THR A 111 8.59 0.91 0.77
C THR A 111 8.46 0.84 2.28
N PHE A 112 7.96 1.91 2.89
CA PHE A 112 7.49 1.91 4.27
C PHE A 112 6.04 1.44 4.31
N THR A 113 5.76 0.41 5.10
CA THR A 113 4.41 -0.01 5.41
C THR A 113 4.04 0.48 6.79
N PHE A 114 2.94 1.22 6.89
CA PHE A 114 2.38 1.74 8.13
C PHE A 114 1.08 1.03 8.47
N ALA A 115 0.77 0.91 9.76
CA ALA A 115 -0.61 0.80 10.18
C ALA A 115 -1.27 2.18 10.02
N SER A 116 -2.48 2.22 9.46
CA SER A 116 -3.19 3.48 9.22
C SER A 116 -4.56 3.53 9.87
N VAL A 117 -4.93 4.72 10.33
CA VAL A 117 -6.28 5.09 10.77
C VAL A 117 -6.66 6.37 10.04
N THR A 118 -7.64 6.29 9.16
CA THR A 118 -8.10 7.39 8.31
C THR A 118 -9.49 7.82 8.73
N GLU A 119 -9.67 9.11 8.99
CA GLU A 119 -10.95 9.76 9.16
C GLU A 119 -11.33 10.46 7.86
N VAL A 120 -12.51 10.18 7.32
CA VAL A 120 -13.07 10.88 6.15
C VAL A 120 -14.52 11.24 6.46
N ASP A 121 -14.86 12.53 6.50
CA ASP A 121 -16.23 13.01 6.75
C ASP A 121 -16.91 12.39 8.01
N GLY A 122 -16.12 12.04 9.02
CA GLY A 122 -16.58 11.42 10.27
C GLY A 122 -16.70 9.90 10.24
N ASP A 123 -16.30 9.25 9.15
CA ASP A 123 -16.15 7.80 9.03
C ASP A 123 -14.69 7.38 9.27
N THR A 124 -14.47 6.53 10.27
CA THR A 124 -13.16 5.93 10.58
C THR A 124 -12.92 4.68 9.76
N GLN A 125 -11.76 4.60 9.11
CA GLN A 125 -11.25 3.43 8.40
C GLN A 125 -9.89 3.04 8.98
N THR A 126 -9.63 1.74 9.11
CA THR A 126 -8.34 1.24 9.59
C THR A 126 -7.72 0.30 8.57
N GLY A 127 -6.43 0.42 8.32
CA GLY A 127 -5.77 -0.37 7.30
C GLY A 127 -4.26 -0.38 7.43
N ALA A 128 -3.62 -0.61 6.29
CA ALA A 128 -2.20 -0.46 6.12
C ALA A 128 -1.93 0.35 4.85
N GLU A 129 -0.91 1.21 4.90
CA GLU A 129 -0.54 2.07 3.79
C GLU A 129 0.95 1.94 3.46
N GLY A 130 1.24 1.78 2.18
CA GLY A 130 2.59 1.69 1.63
C GLY A 130 3.04 3.02 1.07
N TRP A 131 4.23 3.49 1.45
CA TRP A 131 4.82 4.74 0.96
C TRP A 131 6.25 4.53 0.50
N VAL A 132 6.57 5.06 -0.69
CA VAL A 132 7.94 5.20 -1.19
C VAL A 132 8.35 6.64 -0.99
N VAL A 133 9.42 6.86 -0.23
CA VAL A 133 9.83 8.22 0.19
C VAL A 133 11.31 8.44 -0.03
N SER A 134 11.64 9.69 -0.38
CA SER A 134 12.98 10.24 -0.49
C SER A 134 12.99 11.65 0.07
N LYS A 135 14.16 12.27 0.18
CA LYS A 135 14.26 13.68 0.61
C LYS A 135 13.49 14.66 -0.30
N GLN A 136 13.23 14.28 -1.55
CA GLN A 136 12.65 15.18 -2.55
C GLN A 136 11.18 14.87 -2.80
N SER A 137 10.77 13.60 -2.70
CA SER A 137 9.43 13.15 -3.05
C SER A 137 8.91 12.06 -2.13
N ALA A 138 7.59 11.95 -2.06
CA ALA A 138 6.88 10.85 -1.42
C ALA A 138 5.68 10.44 -2.29
N GLY A 139 5.44 9.15 -2.43
CA GLY A 139 4.30 8.63 -3.19
C GLY A 139 3.78 7.33 -2.59
N MET A 140 2.49 7.06 -2.73
CA MET A 140 1.89 5.81 -2.29
C MET A 140 2.35 4.65 -3.18
N ALA A 141 2.72 3.52 -2.58
CA ALA A 141 3.33 2.40 -3.28
C ALA A 141 2.35 1.64 -4.19
N ASP A 142 1.09 1.55 -3.79
CA ASP A 142 0.07 0.72 -4.45
C ASP A 142 -0.88 1.51 -5.35
N MET A 143 -0.62 2.79 -5.58
CA MET A 143 -1.51 3.69 -6.31
C MET A 143 -0.74 4.58 -7.28
N GLU A 144 -1.33 4.85 -8.44
CA GLU A 144 -0.94 5.97 -9.30
C GLU A 144 -1.49 7.27 -8.71
N ALA A 145 -1.00 7.64 -7.53
CA ALA A 145 -1.25 8.93 -6.91
C ALA A 145 -0.17 9.93 -7.36
N PRO A 146 -0.45 11.24 -7.37
CA PRO A 146 0.57 12.25 -7.64
C PRO A 146 1.70 12.12 -6.60
N ASP A 147 2.95 12.27 -7.04
CA ASP A 147 4.08 12.34 -6.13
C ASP A 147 4.05 13.68 -5.38
N LEU A 148 4.02 13.62 -4.06
CA LEU A 148 4.18 14.78 -3.20
C LEU A 148 5.63 15.25 -3.27
N SER A 149 5.83 16.57 -3.30
CA SER A 149 7.16 17.20 -3.33
C SER A 149 7.55 17.74 -1.96
N SER A 150 8.84 17.69 -1.63
CA SER A 150 9.36 18.17 -0.33
C SER A 150 8.93 19.63 -0.04
N ALA A 151 8.54 19.89 1.21
CA ALA A 151 8.00 21.16 1.66
C ALA A 151 8.39 21.50 3.11
N ASP A 152 8.17 22.76 3.50
CA ASP A 152 8.37 23.23 4.87
C ASP A 152 7.23 22.79 5.79
N CYS A 153 7.54 22.01 6.83
CA CYS A 153 6.55 21.45 7.77
C CYS A 153 5.69 22.51 8.48
N ALA A 154 6.26 23.66 8.84
CA ALA A 154 5.62 24.65 9.72
C ALA A 154 4.35 25.32 9.14
N THR A 155 4.02 25.09 7.87
CA THR A 155 2.91 25.78 7.18
C THR A 155 1.94 24.83 6.48
N LEU A 156 2.14 23.51 6.57
CA LEU A 156 1.39 22.56 5.75
C LEU A 156 -0.08 22.50 6.10
N GLU A 157 -0.42 22.42 7.39
CA GLU A 157 -1.82 22.39 7.84
C GLU A 157 -2.61 23.62 7.34
N THR A 158 -2.04 24.83 7.47
CA THR A 158 -2.67 26.06 6.95
C THR A 158 -2.73 26.09 5.42
N ARG A 159 -1.77 25.47 4.73
CA ARG A 159 -1.79 25.37 3.26
C ARG A 159 -2.88 24.40 2.77
N VAL A 160 -3.11 23.31 3.51
CA VAL A 160 -4.12 22.30 3.15
C VAL A 160 -5.53 22.76 3.53
N PHE A 161 -5.74 23.21 4.76
CA PHE A 161 -7.08 23.52 5.28
C PHE A 161 -7.43 25.01 5.27
N GLY A 162 -6.48 25.88 4.94
CA GLY A 162 -6.64 27.34 5.02
C GLY A 162 -6.39 27.90 6.43
N GLU A 163 -6.60 29.21 6.57
CA GLU A 163 -6.51 29.86 7.89
C GLU A 163 -7.73 29.47 8.75
N PRO A 164 -7.54 29.14 10.04
CA PRO A 164 -8.65 28.90 10.95
C PRO A 164 -9.55 30.12 10.98
N ILE A 165 -10.84 29.93 10.77
CA ILE A 165 -11.82 31.02 10.89
C ILE A 165 -11.96 31.32 12.39
N PRO A 166 -11.60 32.52 12.87
CA PRO A 166 -11.77 32.85 14.28
C PRO A 166 -13.26 32.77 14.60
N ALA A 167 -13.63 31.93 15.57
CA ALA A 167 -15.00 31.91 16.03
C ALA A 167 -15.38 33.28 16.56
N GLU A 168 -16.57 33.75 16.16
CA GLU A 168 -17.09 35.05 16.60
C GLU A 168 -17.27 35.13 18.14
N ASP A 169 -17.12 34.00 18.84
CA ASP A 169 -17.29 33.84 20.29
C ASP A 169 -16.01 33.44 21.05
N GLY A 170 -14.86 33.32 20.36
CA GLY A 170 -13.55 33.06 21.02
C GLY A 170 -13.17 31.59 21.25
N GLU A 171 -13.88 30.63 20.66
CA GLU A 171 -13.48 29.21 20.64
C GLU A 171 -13.15 28.80 19.21
N ALA A 172 -11.86 28.76 18.85
CA ALA A 172 -11.43 28.45 17.49
C ALA A 172 -12.09 27.17 16.98
N ILE A 173 -12.83 27.28 15.88
CA ILE A 173 -13.38 26.13 15.16
C ILE A 173 -12.28 25.72 14.19
N THR A 174 -11.54 24.66 14.53
CA THR A 174 -10.81 23.91 13.52
C THR A 174 -11.82 23.27 12.57
N PRO A 175 -11.59 23.31 11.25
CA PRO A 175 -12.49 22.72 10.26
C PRO A 175 -12.74 21.23 10.53
#